data_AF-A0A8I1I3N3-F1
#
_entry.id   AF-A0A8I1I3N3-F1
#
_cell.length_a   1.000
_cell.length_b   1.000
_cell.length_c   1.000
_cell.angle_alpha   90.00
_cell.angle_beta   90.00
_cell.angle_gamma   90.00
#
_symmetry.space_group_name_H-M   'P 1'
#
loop_
_entity.id
_entity.type
_entity.pdbx_description
1 polymer ?
#
loop_
_entity_poly.entity_id
_entity_poly.type
_entity_poly.pdbx_seq_one_letter_code
_entity_poly.pdbx_strand_id
1 'polypeptide(L)'
;MKPYVLLSLIALCLVIAGCARKLPDRQPGYGMVAVPFKFNNTSEFPILYTYELRSSEDESFSIVIEPQFYKDDVVISGLLAEGEYLVDTVVRRSVKKVGVYGGATEETSTISDPDIITVNDGEIGVLPVLMAAKQSIMGEYIRIDFEYIPFNDELAEFYLGRAKQRENSDQWKVGILQFRKL
;
A
#
# COMPACT_ATOMS: atom_id res chain seq x y z
N MET A 1 -14.36 26.89 37.50
CA MET A 1 -14.74 25.98 36.40
C MET A 1 -15.30 24.71 37.01
N LYS A 2 -16.48 24.24 36.60
CA LYS A 2 -17.13 23.09 37.24
C LYS A 2 -16.39 21.78 36.86
N PRO A 3 -16.20 20.81 37.78
CA PRO A 3 -15.33 19.65 37.57
C PRO A 3 -15.80 18.75 36.41
N TYR A 4 -17.10 18.69 36.15
CA TYR A 4 -17.67 17.98 35.01
C TYR A 4 -17.35 18.63 33.65
N VAL A 5 -17.15 19.95 33.60
CA VAL A 5 -16.74 20.65 32.36
C VAL A 5 -15.28 20.31 32.02
N LEU A 6 -14.41 20.21 33.04
CA LEU A 6 -13.01 19.81 32.86
C LEU A 6 -12.91 18.34 32.40
N LEU A 7 -13.69 17.43 33.00
CA LEU A 7 -13.73 16.02 32.59
C LEU A 7 -14.25 15.85 31.15
N SER A 8 -15.27 16.65 30.77
CA SER A 8 -15.80 16.66 29.40
C SER A 8 -14.76 17.16 28.39
N LEU A 9 -13.97 18.17 28.75
CA LEU A 9 -12.90 18.70 27.90
C LEU A 9 -11.76 17.71 27.70
N ILE A 10 -11.36 17.01 28.76
CA ILE A 10 -10.30 15.98 28.71
C ILE A 10 -10.76 14.77 27.90
N ALA A 11 -12.00 14.32 28.10
CA ALA A 11 -12.59 13.24 27.31
C ALA A 11 -12.69 13.63 25.83
N LEU A 12 -13.05 14.88 25.53
CA LEU A 12 -13.06 15.40 24.16
C LEU A 12 -11.63 15.42 23.56
N CYS A 13 -10.63 15.94 24.28
CA CYS A 13 -9.23 15.94 23.82
C CYS A 13 -8.68 14.52 23.58
N LEU A 14 -9.06 13.54 24.41
CA LEU A 14 -8.67 12.14 24.24
C LEU A 14 -9.39 11.46 23.06
N VAL A 15 -10.63 11.86 22.77
CA VAL A 15 -11.40 11.36 21.60
C VAL A 15 -10.86 11.95 20.29
N ILE A 16 -10.41 13.21 20.26
CA ILE A 16 -9.82 13.83 19.07
C ILE A 16 -8.40 13.30 18.80
N ALA A 17 -7.69 12.82 19.83
CA ALA A 17 -6.38 12.16 19.71
C ALA A 17 -6.48 10.69 19.22
N GLY A 18 -7.67 10.22 18.85
CA GLY A 18 -7.93 8.88 18.35
C GLY A 18 -7.21 8.57 17.02
N CYS A 19 -6.00 8.03 17.15
CA CYS A 19 -5.42 6.93 16.37
C CYS A 19 -5.69 6.87 14.84
N ALA A 20 -5.49 7.96 14.12
CA ALA A 20 -4.94 7.82 12.76
C ALA A 20 -3.44 7.59 12.92
N ARG A 21 -2.88 6.52 12.31
CA ARG A 21 -1.43 6.32 12.25
C ARG A 21 -0.87 7.48 11.42
N LYS A 22 -0.52 8.58 12.11
CA LYS A 22 0.13 9.74 11.49
C LYS A 22 1.40 9.25 10.82
N LEU A 23 1.65 9.75 9.62
CA LEU A 23 2.89 9.53 8.91
C LEU A 23 4.07 10.04 9.77
N PRO A 24 5.32 9.63 9.51
CA PRO A 24 6.45 10.27 10.15
C PRO A 24 6.48 11.78 9.82
N ASP A 25 7.06 12.57 10.72
CA ASP A 25 7.37 13.97 10.42
C ASP A 25 8.35 14.04 9.24
N ARG A 26 8.25 15.11 8.44
CA ARG A 26 9.16 15.34 7.31
C ARG A 26 10.62 15.37 7.75
N GLN A 27 11.46 14.61 7.05
CA GLN A 27 12.91 14.63 7.18
C GLN A 27 13.54 15.11 5.86
N PRO A 28 14.48 16.06 5.88
CA PRO A 28 15.16 16.53 4.67
C PRO A 28 15.94 15.40 3.98
N GLY A 29 15.82 15.32 2.66
CA GLY A 29 16.46 14.30 1.81
C GLY A 29 15.67 12.98 1.75
N TYR A 30 14.41 12.98 2.20
CA TYR A 30 13.56 11.79 2.23
C TYR A 30 12.20 12.06 1.60
N GLY A 31 11.66 11.03 0.94
CA GLY A 31 10.29 10.95 0.46
C GLY A 31 9.61 9.65 0.89
N MET A 32 8.38 9.45 0.44
CA MET A 32 7.62 8.23 0.62
C MET A 32 6.88 7.88 -0.67
N VAL A 33 6.58 6.60 -0.85
CA VAL A 33 5.81 6.09 -1.98
C VAL A 33 4.47 5.60 -1.47
N ALA A 34 3.39 6.09 -2.10
CA ALA A 34 2.04 5.62 -1.88
C ALA A 34 1.66 4.67 -3.01
N VAL A 35 1.30 3.44 -2.65
CA VAL A 35 0.97 2.36 -3.57
C VAL A 35 -0.53 2.10 -3.52
N PRO A 36 -1.28 2.49 -4.57
CA PRO A 36 -2.68 2.17 -4.73
C PRO A 36 -2.88 0.68 -4.98
N PHE A 37 -3.83 0.09 -4.27
CA PHE A 37 -4.18 -1.31 -4.49
C PHE A 37 -5.67 -1.53 -4.28
N LYS A 38 -6.21 -2.52 -4.99
CA LYS A 38 -7.60 -2.95 -4.84
C LYS A 38 -7.68 -4.45 -4.84
N PHE A 39 -8.42 -4.98 -3.88
CA PHE A 39 -8.59 -6.41 -3.80
C PHE A 39 -10.06 -6.81 -3.69
N ASN A 40 -10.41 -7.88 -4.40
CA ASN A 40 -11.72 -8.52 -4.34
C ASN A 40 -11.57 -10.01 -4.02
N ASN A 41 -12.18 -10.47 -2.93
CA ASN A 41 -12.30 -11.88 -2.60
C ASN A 41 -13.74 -12.34 -2.76
N THR A 42 -14.00 -13.18 -3.75
CA THR A 42 -15.31 -13.83 -3.91
C THR A 42 -15.29 -15.28 -3.46
N SER A 43 -14.22 -15.72 -2.80
CA SER A 43 -14.12 -17.06 -2.20
C SER A 43 -14.47 -17.03 -0.71
N GLU A 44 -14.82 -18.18 -0.15
CA GLU A 44 -15.04 -18.35 1.29
C GLU A 44 -13.73 -18.48 2.08
N PHE A 45 -12.59 -18.56 1.38
CA PHE A 45 -11.27 -18.71 1.98
C PHE A 45 -10.67 -17.36 2.34
N PRO A 46 -9.79 -17.30 3.38
CA PRO A 46 -9.03 -16.09 3.65
C PRO A 46 -8.17 -15.70 2.44
N ILE A 47 -7.73 -14.44 2.41
CA ILE A 47 -6.79 -13.95 1.41
C ILE A 47 -5.50 -14.73 1.57
N LEU A 48 -5.04 -15.35 0.49
CA LEU A 48 -3.89 -16.25 0.52
C LEU A 48 -2.65 -15.65 -0.13
N TYR A 49 -2.55 -14.34 -0.29
CA TYR A 49 -1.40 -13.75 -0.98
C TYR A 49 -1.06 -12.36 -0.45
N THR A 50 0.19 -11.98 -0.71
CA THR A 50 0.81 -10.72 -0.34
C THR A 50 1.52 -10.16 -1.59
N TYR A 51 1.41 -8.86 -1.83
CA TYR A 51 2.24 -8.18 -2.81
C TYR A 51 3.44 -7.55 -2.13
N GLU A 52 4.52 -7.45 -2.87
CA GLU A 52 5.70 -6.71 -2.46
C GLU A 52 6.22 -5.92 -3.66
N LEU A 53 6.33 -4.60 -3.50
CA LEU A 53 7.19 -3.80 -4.36
C LEU A 53 8.53 -3.69 -3.66
N ARG A 54 9.61 -4.17 -4.26
CA ARG A 54 10.94 -4.13 -3.65
C ARG A 54 12.00 -3.71 -4.65
N SER A 55 13.10 -3.17 -4.16
CA SER A 55 14.26 -2.86 -4.98
C SER A 55 14.79 -4.14 -5.63
N SER A 56 15.13 -4.05 -6.91
CA SER A 56 15.75 -5.15 -7.67
C SER A 56 17.26 -5.24 -7.41
N GLU A 57 17.85 -4.16 -6.86
CA GLU A 57 19.30 -4.02 -6.69
C GLU A 57 19.76 -4.23 -5.24
N ASP A 58 18.93 -3.86 -4.25
CA ASP A 58 19.28 -3.90 -2.83
C ASP A 58 18.04 -4.03 -1.90
N GLU A 59 18.24 -3.91 -0.59
CA GLU A 59 17.18 -3.97 0.43
C GLU A 59 16.65 -2.59 0.86
N SER A 60 17.04 -1.51 0.15
CA SER A 60 16.74 -0.13 0.58
C SER A 60 15.26 0.23 0.45
N PHE A 61 14.53 -0.44 -0.45
CA PHE A 61 13.13 -0.23 -0.73
C PHE A 61 12.38 -1.57 -0.67
N SER A 62 11.39 -1.67 0.22
CA SER A 62 10.39 -2.74 0.19
C SER A 62 9.07 -2.22 0.78
N ILE A 63 7.98 -2.46 0.06
CA ILE A 63 6.61 -2.16 0.47
C ILE A 63 5.82 -3.45 0.36
N VAL A 64 5.52 -4.04 1.51
CA VAL A 64 4.71 -5.25 1.61
C VAL A 64 3.25 -4.85 1.77
N ILE A 65 2.39 -5.36 0.90
CA ILE A 65 0.94 -5.15 0.92
C ILE A 65 0.29 -6.49 1.25
N GLU A 66 -0.18 -6.59 2.49
CA GLU A 66 -0.95 -7.70 3.02
C GLU A 66 -2.44 -7.33 3.08
N PRO A 67 -3.23 -7.61 2.03
CA PRO A 67 -4.57 -7.03 1.88
C PRO A 67 -5.52 -7.38 3.03
N GLN A 68 -5.28 -8.48 3.76
CA GLN A 68 -6.07 -8.86 4.95
C GLN A 68 -5.98 -7.86 6.12
N PHE A 69 -4.94 -7.03 6.18
CA PHE A 69 -4.71 -6.11 7.29
C PHE A 69 -5.05 -4.65 6.95
N TYR A 70 -5.33 -4.35 5.69
CA TYR A 70 -5.65 -3.00 5.27
C TYR A 70 -7.15 -2.83 5.07
N LYS A 71 -7.71 -1.81 5.74
CA LYS A 71 -9.06 -1.30 5.46
C LYS A 71 -9.09 -0.29 4.32
N ASP A 72 -7.93 0.26 3.98
CA ASP A 72 -7.74 1.29 2.97
C ASP A 72 -7.05 0.71 1.75
N ASP A 73 -7.26 1.36 0.62
CA ASP A 73 -6.81 1.02 -0.73
C ASP A 73 -5.50 1.70 -1.13
N VAL A 74 -4.75 2.23 -0.16
CA VAL A 74 -3.42 2.80 -0.34
C VAL A 74 -2.49 2.33 0.78
N VAL A 75 -1.31 1.83 0.43
CA VAL A 75 -0.22 1.59 1.38
C VAL A 75 0.84 2.68 1.18
N ILE A 76 1.33 3.28 2.27
CA ILE A 76 2.42 4.26 2.20
C ILE A 76 3.66 3.60 2.78
N SER A 77 4.79 3.74 2.09
CA SER A 77 6.09 3.23 2.52
C SER A 77 6.57 3.88 3.82
N GLY A 78 7.66 3.34 4.37
CA GLY A 78 8.51 4.12 5.28
C GLY A 78 9.24 5.24 4.55
N LEU A 79 10.08 5.98 5.28
CA LEU A 79 10.96 6.99 4.69
C LEU A 79 11.97 6.34 3.75
N LEU A 80 12.11 6.92 2.56
CA LEU A 80 13.04 6.51 1.51
C LEU A 80 13.94 7.70 1.21
N ALA A 81 15.23 7.46 1.01
CA ALA A 81 16.13 8.52 0.57
C ALA A 81 15.68 9.06 -0.80
N GLU A 82 15.96 10.32 -1.08
CA GLU A 82 15.75 10.85 -2.43
C GLU A 82 16.64 10.10 -3.44
N GLY A 83 16.09 9.80 -4.62
CA GLY A 83 16.83 9.06 -5.64
C GLY A 83 15.95 8.27 -6.60
N GLU A 84 16.59 7.56 -7.51
CA GLU A 84 15.96 6.61 -8.41
C GLU A 84 16.12 5.19 -7.87
N TYR A 85 15.05 4.41 -7.95
CA TYR A 85 15.00 3.02 -7.51
C TYR A 85 14.53 2.14 -8.67
N LEU A 86 15.25 1.06 -8.91
CA LEU A 86 14.80 -0.03 -9.76
C LEU A 86 13.95 -0.98 -8.92
N VAL A 87 12.69 -1.20 -9.28
CA VAL A 87 11.71 -1.88 -8.45
C VAL A 87 11.08 -3.06 -9.17
N ASP A 88 11.19 -4.24 -8.56
CA ASP A 88 10.44 -5.43 -8.93
C ASP A 88 9.08 -5.44 -8.25
N THR A 89 8.06 -5.86 -8.98
CA THR A 89 6.79 -6.25 -8.35
C THR A 89 6.71 -7.77 -8.23
N VAL A 90 6.61 -8.22 -6.97
CA VAL A 90 6.61 -9.62 -6.59
C VAL A 90 5.28 -9.96 -5.92
N VAL A 91 4.67 -11.08 -6.31
CA VAL A 91 3.57 -11.69 -5.55
C VAL A 91 4.06 -12.94 -4.85
N ARG A 92 3.73 -13.01 -3.57
CA ARG A 92 3.88 -14.20 -2.74
C ARG A 92 2.49 -14.78 -2.50
N ARG A 93 2.26 -16.03 -2.90
CA ARG A 93 0.99 -16.73 -2.70
C ARG A 93 1.17 -17.96 -1.84
N SER A 94 0.26 -18.16 -0.90
CA SER A 94 0.12 -19.38 -0.13
C SER A 94 -0.82 -20.32 -0.89
N VAL A 95 -0.25 -21.30 -1.57
CA VAL A 95 -1.05 -22.32 -2.27
C VAL A 95 -1.46 -23.38 -1.25
N LYS A 96 -2.75 -23.40 -0.89
CA LYS A 96 -3.36 -24.55 -0.21
C LYS A 96 -3.87 -25.53 -1.25
N LYS A 97 -3.35 -26.76 -1.24
CA LYS A 97 -4.00 -27.85 -1.98
C LYS A 97 -5.32 -28.19 -1.30
N VAL A 98 -6.42 -28.16 -2.04
CA VAL A 98 -7.73 -28.60 -1.54
C VAL A 98 -7.61 -30.04 -1.03
N GLY A 99 -8.06 -30.27 0.21
CA GLY A 99 -7.97 -31.57 0.88
C GLY A 99 -6.73 -31.81 1.76
N VAL A 100 -5.75 -30.89 1.80
CA VAL A 100 -4.55 -31.03 2.66
C VAL A 100 -4.60 -30.03 3.82
N TYR A 101 -5.06 -30.49 4.99
CA TYR A 101 -4.89 -29.78 6.26
C TYR A 101 -3.42 -29.87 6.72
N GLY A 102 -2.52 -29.06 6.17
CA GLY A 102 -1.18 -28.93 6.74
C GLY A 102 -0.03 -28.49 5.82
N GLY A 103 -0.23 -28.42 4.51
CA GLY A 103 0.82 -28.01 3.57
C GLY A 103 0.43 -26.74 2.83
N ALA A 104 0.71 -25.58 3.39
CA ALA A 104 0.75 -24.33 2.62
C ALA A 104 2.13 -24.24 1.98
N THR A 105 2.20 -24.21 0.65
CA THR A 105 3.45 -23.90 -0.06
C THR A 105 3.43 -22.43 -0.43
N GLU A 106 4.45 -21.68 -0.03
CA GLU A 106 4.64 -20.32 -0.52
C GLU A 106 5.26 -20.36 -1.91
N GLU A 107 4.59 -19.75 -2.88
CA GLU A 107 5.10 -19.56 -4.22
C GLU A 107 5.33 -18.07 -4.44
N THR A 108 6.50 -17.73 -4.97
CA THR A 108 6.87 -16.34 -5.29
C THR A 108 6.96 -16.20 -6.79
N SER A 109 6.34 -15.18 -7.35
CA SER A 109 6.38 -14.90 -8.78
C SER A 109 6.53 -13.41 -9.03
N THR A 110 7.52 -13.05 -9.84
CA THR A 110 7.64 -11.71 -10.41
C THR A 110 6.56 -11.55 -11.48
N ILE A 111 5.84 -10.43 -11.44
CA ILE A 111 4.61 -10.25 -12.25
C ILE A 111 4.78 -9.19 -13.35
N SER A 112 5.88 -8.46 -13.33
CA SER A 112 6.23 -7.45 -14.34
C SER A 112 7.75 -7.34 -14.47
N ASP A 113 8.19 -6.75 -15.58
CA ASP A 113 9.57 -6.28 -15.68
C ASP A 113 9.83 -5.21 -14.60
N PRO A 114 11.10 -5.01 -14.19
CA PRO A 114 11.45 -3.99 -13.22
C PRO A 114 11.11 -2.59 -13.74
N ASP A 115 10.53 -1.75 -12.88
CA ASP A 115 10.19 -0.37 -13.18
C ASP A 115 11.14 0.60 -12.45
N ILE A 116 11.38 1.78 -13.02
CA ILE A 116 12.14 2.84 -12.35
C ILE A 116 11.16 3.84 -11.72
N ILE A 117 11.36 4.10 -10.43
CA ILE A 117 10.65 5.13 -9.69
C ILE A 117 11.61 6.20 -9.17
N THR A 118 11.16 7.45 -9.12
CA THR A 118 11.92 8.56 -8.56
C THR A 118 11.27 9.09 -7.28
N VAL A 119 11.99 9.01 -6.17
CA VAL A 119 11.58 9.55 -4.87
C VAL A 119 12.16 10.96 -4.72
N ASN A 120 11.29 11.93 -4.46
CA ASN A 120 11.68 13.34 -4.26
C ASN A 120 11.63 13.72 -2.77
N ASP A 121 12.52 14.63 -2.35
CA ASP A 121 12.49 15.20 -1.00
C ASP A 121 11.13 15.84 -0.68
N GLY A 122 10.61 15.49 0.50
CA GLY A 122 9.37 16.07 1.03
C GLY A 122 8.11 15.68 0.26
N GLU A 123 8.18 14.64 -0.59
CA GLU A 123 7.04 14.17 -1.39
C GLU A 123 6.53 12.79 -0.95
N ILE A 124 5.19 12.64 -0.94
CA ILE A 124 4.50 11.35 -1.00
C ILE A 124 4.10 11.15 -2.46
N GLY A 125 4.89 10.37 -3.19
CA GLY A 125 4.62 10.07 -4.59
C GLY A 125 3.65 8.89 -4.71
N VAL A 126 2.48 9.14 -5.32
CA VAL A 126 1.48 8.12 -5.61
C VAL A 126 1.84 7.41 -6.91
N LEU A 127 2.00 6.09 -6.85
CA LEU A 127 2.30 5.27 -8.02
C LEU A 127 1.17 5.42 -9.06
N PRO A 128 1.46 5.69 -10.35
CA PRO A 128 0.45 5.99 -11.37
C PRO A 128 -0.27 4.75 -11.93
N VAL A 129 -0.30 3.67 -11.15
CA VAL A 129 -0.97 2.43 -11.50
C VAL A 129 -1.73 1.92 -10.28
N LEU A 130 -2.93 1.41 -10.52
CA LEU A 130 -3.69 0.64 -9.54
C LEU A 130 -3.32 -0.83 -9.69
N MET A 131 -2.80 -1.43 -8.63
CA MET A 131 -2.62 -2.87 -8.56
C MET A 131 -3.90 -3.52 -8.09
N ALA A 132 -4.56 -4.26 -8.98
CA ALA A 132 -5.78 -4.98 -8.68
C ALA A 132 -5.52 -6.49 -8.58
N ALA A 133 -6.12 -7.13 -7.58
CA ALA A 133 -6.23 -8.58 -7.50
C ALA A 133 -7.67 -9.02 -7.32
N LYS A 134 -7.96 -10.21 -7.84
CA LYS A 134 -9.20 -10.93 -7.58
C LYS A 134 -8.93 -12.39 -7.20
N GLN A 135 -9.39 -12.80 -6.02
CA GLN A 135 -9.41 -14.20 -5.58
C GLN A 135 -10.80 -14.80 -5.81
N SER A 136 -10.87 -15.94 -6.51
CA SER A 136 -12.12 -16.65 -6.81
C SER A 136 -11.94 -18.17 -6.76
N ILE A 137 -13.05 -18.90 -6.68
CA ILE A 137 -13.05 -20.37 -6.75
C ILE A 137 -13.33 -20.80 -8.19
N MET A 138 -12.49 -21.68 -8.71
CA MET A 138 -12.68 -22.34 -10.01
C MET A 138 -12.67 -23.86 -9.83
N GLY A 139 -13.86 -24.44 -9.65
CA GLY A 139 -14.00 -25.86 -9.33
C GLY A 139 -13.36 -26.18 -7.98
N GLU A 140 -12.32 -27.01 -7.98
CA GLU A 140 -11.57 -27.43 -6.79
C GLU A 140 -10.31 -26.59 -6.53
N TYR A 141 -10.16 -25.43 -7.18
CA TYR A 141 -8.96 -24.59 -7.03
C TYR A 141 -9.31 -23.15 -6.70
N ILE A 142 -8.41 -22.49 -5.97
CA ILE A 142 -8.44 -21.03 -5.79
C ILE A 142 -7.64 -20.40 -6.93
N ARG A 143 -8.29 -19.51 -7.69
CA ARG A 143 -7.66 -18.70 -8.73
C ARG A 143 -7.44 -17.28 -8.21
N ILE A 144 -6.27 -16.73 -8.54
CA ILE A 144 -5.94 -15.34 -8.27
C ILE A 144 -5.57 -14.68 -9.60
N ASP A 145 -6.32 -13.65 -9.98
CA ASP A 145 -6.06 -12.83 -11.17
C ASP A 145 -5.47 -11.49 -10.74
N PHE A 146 -4.45 -11.04 -11.47
CA PHE A 146 -3.72 -9.80 -11.22
C PHE A 146 -3.85 -8.86 -12.42
N GLU A 147 -4.05 -7.58 -12.15
CA GLU A 147 -4.16 -6.54 -13.17
C GLU A 147 -3.44 -5.27 -12.72
N TYR A 148 -2.72 -4.63 -13.64
CA TYR A 148 -2.15 -3.31 -13.48
C TYR A 148 -2.96 -2.34 -14.32
N ILE A 149 -3.68 -1.45 -13.65
CA ILE A 149 -4.59 -0.49 -14.30
C ILE A 149 -3.91 0.88 -14.26
N PRO A 150 -3.39 1.40 -15.39
CA PRO A 150 -2.85 2.75 -15.45
C PRO A 150 -3.92 3.77 -15.04
N PHE A 151 -3.48 4.82 -14.34
CA PHE A 151 -4.39 5.88 -13.93
C PHE A 151 -4.97 6.63 -15.13
N ASN A 152 -6.28 6.83 -15.09
CA ASN A 152 -6.95 7.95 -15.77
C ASN A 152 -7.07 9.13 -14.78
N ASP A 153 -7.61 10.25 -15.24
CA ASP A 153 -7.76 11.46 -14.42
C ASP A 153 -8.57 11.20 -13.13
N GLU A 154 -9.65 10.41 -13.22
CA GLU A 154 -10.50 10.08 -12.08
C GLU A 154 -9.76 9.26 -11.00
N LEU A 155 -9.03 8.21 -11.41
CA LEU A 155 -8.24 7.39 -10.49
C LEU A 155 -7.10 8.19 -9.88
N ALA A 156 -6.44 9.06 -10.67
CA ALA A 156 -5.39 9.94 -10.18
C ALA A 156 -5.92 10.87 -9.08
N GLU A 157 -7.02 11.59 -9.35
CA GLU A 157 -7.64 12.48 -8.36
C GLU A 157 -8.07 11.72 -7.10
N PHE A 158 -8.69 10.55 -7.27
CA PHE A 158 -9.13 9.72 -6.16
C PHE A 158 -7.96 9.33 -5.26
N TYR A 159 -6.91 8.72 -5.81
CA TYR A 159 -5.79 8.21 -5.01
C TYR A 159 -4.87 9.30 -4.47
N LEU A 160 -4.71 10.42 -5.17
CA LEU A 160 -4.09 11.63 -4.61
C LEU A 160 -4.86 12.12 -3.38
N GLY A 161 -6.19 12.15 -3.46
CA GLY A 161 -7.05 12.50 -2.33
C GLY A 161 -6.86 11.56 -1.13
N ARG A 162 -6.77 10.24 -1.38
CA ARG A 162 -6.53 9.24 -0.32
C ARG A 162 -5.15 9.38 0.32
N ALA A 163 -4.11 9.63 -0.46
CA ALA A 163 -2.78 9.91 0.06
C ALA A 163 -2.76 11.22 0.88
N LYS A 164 -3.42 12.27 0.40
CA LYS A 164 -3.53 13.56 1.11
C LYS A 164 -4.30 13.47 2.42
N GLN A 165 -5.33 12.63 2.52
CA GLN A 165 -6.04 12.40 3.80
C GLN A 165 -5.15 11.79 4.89
N ARG A 166 -4.04 11.16 4.51
CA ARG A 166 -3.08 10.54 5.44
C ARG A 166 -1.88 11.43 5.75
N GLU A 167 -1.77 12.53 5.02
CA GLU A 167 -0.71 13.50 5.18
C GLU A 167 -0.88 14.25 6.52
N ASN A 168 0.25 14.62 7.13
CA ASN A 168 0.30 15.30 8.42
C ASN A 168 0.21 16.83 8.30
N SER A 169 -0.96 17.36 7.92
CA SER A 169 -1.23 18.81 8.00
C SER A 169 -0.27 19.68 7.18
N ASP A 170 -0.13 19.36 5.90
CA ASP A 170 0.67 20.03 4.86
C ASP A 170 2.21 20.00 5.08
N GLN A 171 2.71 19.03 5.83
CA GLN A 171 4.14 18.72 5.93
C GLN A 171 4.72 18.07 4.67
N TRP A 172 3.92 17.26 3.97
CA TRP A 172 4.34 16.55 2.77
C TRP A 172 3.61 17.06 1.53
N LYS A 173 4.34 17.23 0.43
CA LYS A 173 3.73 17.42 -0.88
C LYS A 173 3.19 16.07 -1.35
N VAL A 174 1.96 16.02 -1.87
CA VAL A 174 1.39 14.81 -2.46
C VAL A 174 1.32 15.01 -3.97
N GLY A 175 1.86 14.05 -4.72
CA GLY A 175 1.93 14.13 -6.18
C GLY A 175 1.91 12.75 -6.83
N ILE A 176 1.78 12.72 -8.15
CA ILE A 176 1.95 11.49 -8.91
C ILE A 176 3.44 11.23 -9.06
N LEU A 177 3.85 10.03 -8.65
CA LEU A 177 5.23 9.58 -8.73
C LEU A 177 5.68 9.52 -10.18
N GLN A 178 6.89 9.98 -10.46
CA GLN A 178 7.52 9.73 -11.75
C GLN A 178 7.86 8.25 -11.86
N PHE A 179 7.33 7.63 -12.91
CA PHE A 179 7.36 6.19 -13.14
C PHE A 179 7.72 5.93 -14.60
N ARG A 180 8.75 5.10 -14.82
CA ARG A 180 9.22 4.73 -16.16
C ARG A 180 9.41 3.22 -16.26
N LYS A 181 8.79 2.63 -17.26
CA LYS A 181 9.06 1.24 -17.66
C LYS A 181 10.43 1.14 -18.34
N LEU A 182 11.19 0.09 -18.03
CA LEU A 182 12.40 -0.26 -18.77
C LEU A 182 12.12 -0.75 -20.18
#